data_AF-A0ABC9SQK4-F1
#
_entry.id   AF-A0ABC9SQK4-F1
#
_cell.length_a   1.000
_cell.length_b   1.000
_cell.length_c   1.000
_cell.angle_alpha   90.00
_cell.angle_beta   90.00
_cell.angle_gamma   90.00
#
_symmetry.space_group_name_H-M   'P 1'
#
loop_
_entity.id
_entity.type
_entity.pdbx_description
1 polymer ?
#
loop_
_entity_poly.entity_id
_entity_poly.type
_entity_poly.pdbx_seq_one_letter_code
_entity_poly.pdbx_strand_id
1 'polypeptide(L)'
;MAGFTLDFGSFDGNMQRIETGVNNSTKKAMHDCVDDLARISSNIAPIDKSSLRKSHKKTVKQQGDQVVGEVSFSAFGRGNFNYAIAMHEWSYTPSVTGAFNGYAIGSKYLERPLKGESQKYLQWLGEGVQKGLK
;
A
#
# COMPACT_ATOMS: atom_id res chain seq x y z
N MET A 1 55.12 -11.50 -20.28
CA MET A 1 54.03 -11.76 -19.32
C MET A 1 52.73 -11.56 -20.08
N ALA A 2 51.92 -12.61 -20.24
CA ALA A 2 50.60 -12.46 -20.85
C ALA A 2 49.64 -11.91 -19.79
N GLY A 3 49.19 -10.66 -19.97
CA GLY A 3 48.13 -10.08 -19.18
C GLY A 3 46.78 -10.34 -19.85
N PHE A 4 45.78 -10.77 -19.09
CA PHE A 4 44.40 -10.81 -19.54
C PHE A 4 43.68 -9.59 -18.98
N THR A 5 42.93 -8.89 -19.83
CA THR A 5 42.09 -7.76 -19.44
C THR A 5 40.65 -8.27 -19.30
N LEU A 6 40.08 -8.17 -18.11
CA LEU A 6 38.66 -8.41 -17.87
C LEU A 6 37.92 -7.06 -17.95
N ASP A 7 37.03 -6.90 -18.92
CA ASP A 7 36.15 -5.73 -19.04
C ASP A 7 34.86 -5.96 -18.24
N PHE A 8 34.74 -5.23 -17.12
CA PHE A 8 33.57 -5.26 -16.24
C PHE A 8 32.57 -4.12 -16.49
N GLY A 9 32.86 -3.19 -17.41
CA GLY A 9 32.01 -2.01 -17.62
C GLY A 9 30.61 -2.35 -18.15
N SER A 10 30.53 -3.36 -19.03
CA SER A 10 29.27 -3.88 -19.53
C SER A 10 28.45 -4.62 -18.47
N PHE A 11 29.13 -5.29 -17.51
CA PHE A 11 28.49 -5.95 -16.39
C PHE A 11 27.90 -4.94 -15.40
N ASP A 12 28.67 -3.92 -15.00
CA ASP A 12 28.22 -2.88 -14.07
C ASP A 12 27.05 -2.06 -14.64
N GLY A 13 27.15 -1.67 -15.92
CA GLY A 13 26.06 -0.96 -16.60
C GLY A 13 24.77 -1.77 -16.73
N ASN A 14 24.85 -3.09 -16.90
CA ASN A 14 23.69 -3.97 -16.91
C ASN A 14 23.10 -4.15 -15.50
N MET A 15 23.95 -4.25 -14.47
CA MET A 15 23.53 -4.36 -13.08
C MET A 15 22.74 -3.12 -12.63
N GLN A 16 23.24 -1.93 -12.94
CA GLN A 16 22.54 -0.66 -12.62
C GLN A 16 21.18 -0.54 -13.32
N ARG A 17 21.07 -1.03 -14.56
CA ARG A 17 19.80 -1.05 -15.30
C ARG A 17 18.79 -1.99 -14.66
N ILE A 18 19.22 -3.19 -14.27
CA ILE A 18 18.37 -4.16 -13.58
C ILE A 18 17.91 -3.59 -12.25
N GLU A 19 18.82 -3.03 -11.45
CA GLU A 19 18.49 -2.41 -10.17
C GLU A 19 17.43 -1.30 -10.32
N THR A 20 17.63 -0.42 -11.30
CA THR A 20 16.67 0.66 -11.59
C THR A 20 15.32 0.11 -12.07
N GLY A 21 15.33 -0.93 -12.91
CA GLY A 21 14.14 -1.62 -13.42
C GLY A 21 13.32 -2.27 -12.30
N VAL A 22 14.00 -2.98 -11.40
CA VAL A 22 13.41 -3.59 -10.19
C VAL A 22 12.84 -2.52 -9.28
N ASN A 23 13.58 -1.44 -9.00
CA ASN A 23 13.11 -0.39 -8.10
C ASN A 23 11.84 0.30 -8.63
N ASN A 24 11.83 0.66 -9.92
CA ASN A 24 10.66 1.28 -10.55
C ASN A 24 9.44 0.34 -10.59
N SER A 25 9.67 -0.94 -10.91
CA SER A 25 8.59 -1.93 -10.96
C SER A 25 8.02 -2.24 -9.58
N THR A 26 8.89 -2.30 -8.57
CA THR A 26 8.50 -2.49 -7.16
C THR A 26 7.73 -1.29 -6.63
N LYS A 27 8.15 -0.07 -6.93
CA LYS A 27 7.39 1.15 -6.60
C LYS A 27 5.98 1.11 -7.20
N LYS A 28 5.86 0.73 -8.47
CA LYS A 28 4.57 0.62 -9.13
C LYS A 28 3.67 -0.44 -8.47
N ALA A 29 4.21 -1.63 -8.20
CA ALA A 29 3.47 -2.67 -7.48
C ALA A 29 3.05 -2.22 -6.08
N MET A 30 3.89 -1.46 -5.36
CA MET A 30 3.52 -0.88 -4.07
C MET A 30 2.38 0.14 -4.21
N HIS A 31 2.40 1.00 -5.23
CA HIS A 31 1.30 1.90 -5.52
C HIS A 31 -0.01 1.15 -5.76
N ASP A 32 0.03 0.05 -6.54
CA ASP A 32 -1.15 -0.78 -6.79
C ASP A 32 -1.69 -1.42 -5.51
N CYS A 33 -0.81 -1.88 -4.61
CA CYS A 33 -1.20 -2.44 -3.31
C CYS A 33 -1.85 -1.38 -2.41
N VAL A 34 -1.24 -0.19 -2.31
CA VAL A 34 -1.75 0.93 -1.51
C VAL A 34 -3.08 1.43 -2.05
N ASP A 35 -3.25 1.47 -3.38
CA ASP A 35 -4.48 1.89 -4.03
C ASP A 35 -5.61 0.89 -3.79
N ASP A 36 -5.32 -0.42 -3.90
CA ASP A 36 -6.30 -1.47 -3.59
C ASP A 36 -6.70 -1.44 -2.11
N LEU A 37 -5.72 -1.29 -1.21
CA LEU A 37 -5.98 -1.19 0.22
C LEU A 37 -6.84 0.05 0.53
N ALA A 38 -6.51 1.22 -0.03
CA ALA A 38 -7.28 2.44 0.16
C ALA A 38 -8.70 2.31 -0.41
N ARG A 39 -8.85 1.65 -1.56
CA ARG A 39 -10.15 1.36 -2.19
C ARG A 39 -11.01 0.47 -1.30
N ILE A 40 -10.49 -0.66 -0.80
CA ILE A 40 -11.25 -1.56 0.08
C ILE A 40 -11.57 -0.85 1.40
N SER A 41 -10.56 -0.25 2.03
CA SER A 41 -10.68 0.43 3.33
C SER A 41 -11.70 1.58 3.30
N SER A 42 -11.70 2.40 2.23
CA SER A 42 -12.66 3.50 2.09
C SER A 42 -14.10 3.02 1.85
N ASN A 43 -14.28 1.87 1.20
CA ASN A 43 -15.61 1.30 0.97
C ASN A 43 -16.18 0.60 2.22
N ILE A 44 -15.33 0.02 3.06
CA ILE A 44 -15.78 -0.62 4.32
C ILE A 44 -15.75 0.31 5.53
N ALA A 45 -15.18 1.51 5.40
CA ALA A 45 -15.28 2.53 6.43
C ALA A 45 -16.77 2.93 6.64
N PRO A 46 -17.20 3.12 7.90
CA PRO A 46 -18.60 3.41 8.25
C PRO A 46 -19.09 4.74 7.65
N ILE A 47 -20.37 4.78 7.25
CA ILE A 47 -21.06 5.96 6.73
C ILE A 47 -21.82 6.67 7.85
N ASP A 48 -21.12 7.28 8.80
CA ASP A 48 -21.78 8.22 9.72
C ASP A 48 -21.58 9.66 9.24
N LYS A 49 -20.40 9.97 8.72
CA LYS A 49 -20.15 11.16 7.89
C LYS A 49 -19.39 10.73 6.65
N SER A 50 -19.97 11.01 5.47
CA SER A 50 -19.35 10.78 4.15
C SER A 50 -17.90 11.33 4.05
N SER A 51 -17.53 12.26 4.94
CA SER A 51 -16.17 12.78 5.09
C SER A 51 -15.11 11.72 5.40
N LEU A 52 -15.42 10.66 6.17
CA LEU A 52 -14.42 9.65 6.54
C LEU A 52 -13.94 8.84 5.34
N ARG A 53 -14.86 8.45 4.45
CA ARG A 53 -14.52 7.71 3.22
C ARG A 53 -13.66 8.56 2.27
N LYS A 54 -13.89 9.87 2.26
CA LYS A 54 -13.18 10.84 1.41
C LYS A 54 -11.84 11.30 1.99
N SER A 55 -11.60 11.11 3.28
CA SER A 55 -10.41 11.61 3.98
C SER A 55 -9.23 10.64 4.00
N HIS A 56 -9.17 9.70 3.06
CA HIS A 56 -8.04 8.79 2.95
C HIS A 56 -6.87 9.49 2.28
N LYS A 57 -5.68 9.32 2.84
CA LYS A 57 -4.43 9.79 2.28
C LYS A 57 -3.55 8.57 2.02
N LYS A 58 -3.09 8.47 0.78
CA LYS A 58 -2.15 7.45 0.34
C LYS A 58 -0.79 8.08 0.15
N THR A 59 0.28 7.42 0.58
CA THR A 59 1.64 7.90 0.37
C THR A 59 2.55 6.71 0.17
N VAL A 60 3.32 6.72 -0.91
CA VAL A 60 4.40 5.75 -1.13
C VAL A 60 5.70 6.53 -1.02
N LYS A 61 6.58 6.12 -0.10
CA LYS A 61 7.89 6.74 0.11
C LYS A 61 8.96 5.71 -0.14
N GLN A 62 10.03 6.12 -0.79
CA GLN A 62 11.26 5.35 -0.83
C GLN A 62 12.14 5.81 0.34
N GLN A 63 12.45 4.90 1.25
CA GLN A 63 13.39 5.11 2.36
C GLN A 63 14.62 4.24 2.10
N GLY A 64 15.65 4.83 1.47
CA GLY A 64 16.82 4.09 0.99
C GLY A 64 16.43 3.02 -0.03
N ASP A 65 16.74 1.76 0.26
CA ASP A 65 16.38 0.59 -0.57
C ASP A 65 14.96 0.08 -0.30
N GLN A 66 14.27 0.62 0.71
CA GLN A 66 12.94 0.16 1.09
C GLN A 66 11.88 1.04 0.43
N VAL A 67 10.89 0.41 -0.21
CA VAL A 67 9.67 1.08 -0.64
C VAL A 67 8.61 0.85 0.44
N VAL A 68 8.10 1.94 1.04
CA VAL A 68 7.10 1.90 2.09
C VAL A 68 5.82 2.56 1.60
N GLY A 69 4.73 1.79 1.57
CA GLY A 69 3.38 2.25 1.29
C GLY A 69 2.60 2.53 2.58
N GLU A 70 1.98 3.69 2.68
CA GLU A 70 1.18 4.12 3.82
C GLU A 70 -0.22 4.55 3.35
N VAL A 71 -1.25 4.02 4.02
CA VAL A 71 -2.63 4.48 3.89
C VAL A 71 -3.07 4.99 5.26
N SER A 72 -3.33 6.29 5.35
CA SER A 72 -3.84 6.93 6.57
C SER A 72 -5.23 7.51 6.32
N PHE A 73 -6.04 7.51 7.37
CA PHE A 73 -7.36 8.15 7.36
C PHE A 73 -7.38 9.21 8.46
N SER A 74 -7.83 10.41 8.11
CA SER A 74 -7.92 11.51 9.08
C SER A 74 -9.23 12.25 8.93
N ALA A 75 -10.16 12.04 9.86
CA ALA A 75 -11.40 12.80 9.94
C ALA A 75 -11.43 13.54 11.27
N PHE A 76 -11.29 14.87 11.24
CA PHE A 76 -11.32 15.69 12.45
C PHE A 76 -12.73 16.26 12.65
N GLY A 77 -13.31 16.01 13.83
CA GLY A 77 -14.56 16.63 14.28
C GLY A 77 -14.34 17.97 15.00
N ARG A 78 -15.42 18.58 15.51
CA ARG A 78 -15.33 19.73 16.42
C ARG A 78 -14.48 19.34 17.64
N GLY A 79 -13.48 20.16 17.98
CA GLY A 79 -12.63 19.95 19.16
C GLY A 79 -11.41 19.05 18.95
N ASN A 80 -10.89 18.93 17.72
CA ASN A 80 -9.70 18.13 17.40
C ASN A 80 -9.86 16.61 17.61
N PHE A 81 -11.10 16.13 17.71
CA PHE A 81 -11.41 14.72 17.86
C PHE A 81 -11.12 13.96 16.56
N ASN A 82 -10.21 12.99 16.61
CA ASN A 82 -9.90 12.14 15.46
C ASN A 82 -10.95 11.03 15.34
N TYR A 83 -12.01 11.36 14.60
CA TYR A 83 -13.14 10.50 14.33
C TYR A 83 -12.74 9.22 13.56
N ALA A 84 -11.69 9.28 12.73
CA ALA A 84 -11.19 8.11 12.02
C ALA A 84 -10.65 7.03 12.97
N ILE A 85 -9.88 7.44 13.99
CA ILE A 85 -9.36 6.52 15.00
C ILE A 85 -10.50 5.94 15.83
N ALA A 86 -11.43 6.78 16.28
CA ALA A 86 -12.59 6.31 17.04
C ALA A 86 -13.39 5.26 16.26
N MET A 87 -13.65 5.49 14.97
CA MET A 87 -14.37 4.53 14.13
C MET A 87 -13.54 3.30 13.72
N HIS A 88 -12.22 3.34 13.85
CA HIS A 88 -11.34 2.20 13.63
C HIS A 88 -11.27 1.29 14.86
N GLU A 89 -11.14 1.88 16.05
CA GLU A 89 -10.87 1.19 17.30
C GLU A 89 -12.11 0.89 18.14
N TRP A 90 -13.13 1.76 18.12
CA TRP A 90 -14.30 1.56 18.96
C TRP A 90 -15.18 0.42 18.47
N SER A 91 -15.80 -0.25 19.44
CA SER A 91 -16.90 -1.18 19.18
C SER A 91 -18.18 -0.37 19.04
N TYR A 92 -18.74 -0.34 17.83
CA TYR A 92 -20.04 0.25 17.54
C TYR A 92 -20.74 -0.62 16.50
N THR A 93 -22.07 -0.54 16.48
CA THR A 93 -22.87 -1.13 15.41
C THR A 93 -22.98 -0.10 14.29
N PRO A 94 -22.45 -0.37 13.08
CA PRO A 94 -22.55 0.58 11.98
C PRO A 94 -24.02 0.80 11.62
N SER A 95 -24.41 2.07 11.47
CA SER A 95 -25.76 2.46 11.02
C SER A 95 -26.09 1.92 9.62
N VAL A 96 -25.07 1.59 8.82
CA VAL A 96 -25.19 1.02 7.48
C VAL A 96 -24.58 -0.38 7.46
N THR A 97 -25.42 -1.38 7.20
CA THR A 97 -25.01 -2.76 7.00
C THR A 97 -24.67 -3.01 5.54
N GLY A 98 -23.50 -3.57 5.27
CA GLY A 98 -23.07 -3.95 3.92
C GLY A 98 -21.72 -4.62 3.96
N ALA A 99 -21.29 -5.18 2.83
CA ALA A 99 -19.97 -5.76 2.68
C ALA A 99 -19.36 -5.33 1.34
N PHE A 100 -18.04 -5.14 1.34
CA PHE A 100 -17.27 -4.86 0.13
C PHE A 100 -16.05 -5.76 0.10
N ASN A 101 -15.83 -6.43 -1.03
CA ASN A 101 -14.72 -7.36 -1.23
C ASN A 101 -14.62 -8.45 -0.14
N GLY A 102 -15.75 -8.94 0.37
CA GLY A 102 -15.82 -9.92 1.46
C GLY A 102 -15.70 -9.37 2.89
N TYR A 103 -15.46 -8.06 3.04
CA TYR A 103 -15.34 -7.42 4.35
C TYR A 103 -16.61 -6.61 4.67
N ALA A 104 -17.23 -6.91 5.82
CA ALA A 104 -18.35 -6.12 6.34
C ALA A 104 -17.91 -4.70 6.70
N ILE A 105 -18.76 -3.71 6.41
CA ILE A 105 -18.61 -2.32 6.84
C ILE A 105 -18.52 -2.28 8.37
N GLY A 106 -17.53 -1.58 8.92
CA GLY A 106 -17.40 -1.41 10.37
C GLY A 106 -15.98 -1.10 10.86
N SER A 107 -15.72 -1.43 12.13
CA SER A 107 -14.42 -1.19 12.76
C SER A 107 -13.30 -2.00 12.12
N LYS A 108 -12.06 -1.58 12.40
CA LYS A 108 -10.83 -2.17 11.85
C LYS A 108 -10.79 -2.20 10.32
N TYR A 109 -11.35 -1.16 9.69
CA TYR A 109 -11.46 -1.05 8.24
C TYR A 109 -10.11 -0.95 7.51
N LEU A 110 -8.99 -0.68 8.21
CA LEU A 110 -7.64 -0.75 7.63
C LEU A 110 -6.97 -2.10 7.93
N GLU A 111 -7.04 -2.55 9.20
CA GLU A 111 -6.36 -3.76 9.65
C GLU A 111 -6.92 -5.04 9.00
N ARG A 112 -8.24 -5.12 8.85
CA ARG A 112 -8.92 -6.30 8.28
C ARG A 112 -8.51 -6.55 6.81
N PRO A 113 -8.66 -5.59 5.88
CA PRO A 113 -8.24 -5.79 4.51
C PRO A 113 -6.73 -5.93 4.37
N LEU A 114 -5.94 -5.22 5.18
CA LEU A 114 -4.48 -5.38 5.15
C LEU A 114 -4.05 -6.81 5.49
N LYS A 115 -4.65 -7.41 6.52
CA LYS A 115 -4.35 -8.80 6.90
C LYS A 115 -4.90 -9.81 5.90
N GLY A 116 -6.15 -9.62 5.45
CA GLY A 116 -6.81 -10.56 4.55
C GLY A 116 -6.25 -10.56 3.12
N GLU A 117 -5.81 -9.41 2.61
CA GLU A 117 -5.19 -9.28 1.27
C GLU A 117 -3.65 -9.38 1.32
N SER A 118 -3.05 -9.64 2.49
CA SER A 118 -1.58 -9.66 2.67
C SER A 118 -0.87 -10.58 1.66
N GLN A 119 -1.39 -11.79 1.44
CA GLN A 119 -0.81 -12.74 0.50
C GLN A 119 -0.89 -12.24 -0.96
N LYS A 120 -1.98 -11.58 -1.33
CA LYS A 120 -2.17 -10.97 -2.66
C LYS A 120 -1.18 -9.82 -2.88
N TYR A 121 -1.00 -8.96 -1.88
CA TYR A 121 -0.02 -7.87 -1.96
C TYR A 121 1.41 -8.40 -2.07
N LEU A 122 1.76 -9.46 -1.34
CA LEU A 122 3.06 -10.13 -1.49
C LEU A 122 3.26 -10.70 -2.91
N GLN A 123 2.22 -11.28 -3.51
CA GLN A 123 2.28 -11.75 -4.89
C GLN A 123 2.50 -10.61 -5.88
N TRP A 124 1.75 -9.51 -5.77
CA TRP A 124 1.91 -8.35 -6.66
C TRP A 124 3.29 -7.71 -6.54
N LEU A 125 3.83 -7.62 -5.33
CA LEU A 125 5.21 -7.16 -5.11
C LEU A 125 6.22 -8.11 -5.74
N GLY A 126 6.06 -9.43 -5.56
CA GLY A 126 6.91 -10.45 -6.19
C GLY A 126 6.89 -10.38 -7.72
N GLU A 127 5.70 -10.22 -8.32
CA GLU A 127 5.55 -10.02 -9.76
C GLU A 127 6.20 -8.71 -10.23
N GLY A 128 6.11 -7.64 -9.44
CA GLY A 128 6.78 -6.37 -9.69
C GLY A 128 8.29 -6.52 -9.75
N VAL A 129 8.87 -7.22 -8.78
CA VAL A 129 10.31 -7.54 -8.75
C VAL A 129 10.70 -8.40 -9.96
N GLN A 130 9.94 -9.45 -10.24
CA GLN A 130 10.22 -10.33 -11.38
C GLN A 130 10.15 -9.60 -12.72
N LYS A 131 9.24 -8.63 -12.88
CA LYS A 131 9.15 -7.79 -14.08
C LYS A 131 10.34 -6.87 -14.24
N GLY A 132 10.88 -6.34 -13.14
CA GLY A 132 12.05 -5.46 -13.19
C GLY A 132 13.38 -6.17 -13.38
N LEU A 133 13.42 -7.49 -13.11
CA LEU A 133 14.59 -8.35 -13.36
C LEU A 133 14.73 -8.78 -14.84
N LYS A 134 13.67 -8.62 -15.65
CA LYS A 134 13.67 -8.96 -17.07
C LYS A 134 14.12 -7.77 -17.92
#